data_AF-A0A0F3IPT1-F1
#
_entry.id   AF-A0A0F3IPT1-F1
#
_cell.length_a   1.000
_cell.length_b   1.000
_cell.length_c   1.000
_cell.angle_alpha   90.00
_cell.angle_beta   90.00
_cell.angle_gamma   90.00
#
_symmetry.space_group_name_H-M   'P 1'
#
loop_
_entity.id
_entity.type
_entity.pdbx_description
1 polymer ?
#
loop_
_entity_poly.entity_id
_entity_poly.type
_entity_poly.pdbx_seq_one_letter_code
_entity_poly.pdbx_strand_id
1 'polypeptide(L)'
;MEHSWEVAVIAHTLALIKNRYFNGEVDANAIATAALYHDITEVITGDLPTPIKYHSDAICKAYKQIEQQAEHELLALLPEQLRADFDALVRQEQLPEAYKQIIKAADKISAYLKCQAELKAGNQEFELAAEQLATLITQSEQPEVVFFMQAFAPSCGLTLDGLMKTY
;
A
#
# COMPACT_ATOMS: atom_id res chain seq x y z
N MET A 1 -6.31 10.30 -0.63
CA MET A 1 -6.41 10.46 0.84
C MET A 1 -7.04 9.24 1.52
N GLU A 2 -8.21 8.76 1.10
CA GLU A 2 -8.81 7.52 1.65
C GLU A 2 -7.90 6.31 1.47
N HIS A 3 -7.38 6.10 0.25
CA HIS A 3 -6.44 5.03 -0.06
C HIS A 3 -5.22 4.99 0.87
N SER A 4 -4.49 6.10 1.04
CA SER A 4 -3.30 6.14 1.90
C SER A 4 -3.60 5.81 3.37
N TRP A 5 -4.79 6.14 3.86
CA TRP A 5 -5.22 5.72 5.21
C TRP A 5 -5.47 4.20 5.27
N GLU A 6 -6.18 3.62 4.29
CA GLU A 6 -6.40 2.17 4.21
C GLU A 6 -5.08 1.40 4.13
N VAL A 7 -4.16 1.86 3.27
CA VAL A 7 -2.81 1.27 3.14
C VAL A 7 -2.08 1.32 4.47
N ALA A 8 -2.15 2.44 5.22
CA ALA A 8 -1.54 2.53 6.53
C ALA A 8 -2.13 1.54 7.56
N VAL A 9 -3.45 1.37 7.57
CA VAL A 9 -4.12 0.40 8.46
C VAL A 9 -3.74 -1.03 8.11
N ILE A 10 -3.73 -1.37 6.83
CA ILE A 10 -3.34 -2.71 6.35
C ILE A 10 -1.85 -2.96 6.65
N ALA A 11 -0.97 -2.02 6.34
CA ALA A 11 0.48 -2.13 6.57
C ALA A 11 0.80 -2.32 8.05
N HIS A 12 0.13 -1.55 8.94
CA HIS A 12 0.22 -1.74 10.38
C HIS A 12 -0.19 -3.16 10.80
N THR A 13 -1.31 -3.66 10.25
CA THR A 13 -1.83 -4.99 10.55
C THR A 13 -0.88 -6.09 10.06
N LEU A 14 -0.33 -5.97 8.85
CA LEU A 14 0.69 -6.88 8.32
C LEU A 14 1.95 -6.91 9.19
N ALA A 15 2.42 -5.74 9.63
CA ALA A 15 3.57 -5.65 10.53
C ALA A 15 3.33 -6.34 11.88
N LEU A 16 2.14 -6.16 12.47
CA LEU A 16 1.75 -6.87 13.68
C LEU A 16 1.67 -8.39 13.46
N ILE A 17 1.07 -8.84 12.35
CA ILE A 17 1.01 -10.26 12.00
C ILE A 17 2.43 -10.83 11.88
N LYS A 18 3.31 -10.14 11.15
CA LYS A 18 4.71 -10.54 10.96
C LYS A 18 5.42 -10.73 12.30
N ASN A 19 5.28 -9.76 13.20
CA ASN A 19 5.92 -9.80 14.51
C ASN A 19 5.32 -10.90 15.42
N ARG A 20 4.00 -11.11 15.39
CA ARG A 20 3.32 -12.01 16.33
C ARG A 20 3.32 -13.47 15.89
N TYR A 21 3.25 -13.74 14.59
CA TYR A 21 3.08 -15.08 14.05
C TYR A 21 4.30 -15.60 13.30
N PHE A 22 5.20 -14.71 12.86
CA PHE A 22 6.32 -15.07 11.96
C PHE A 22 7.68 -14.57 12.45
N ASN A 23 7.81 -14.27 13.75
CA ASN A 23 9.05 -13.82 14.40
C ASN A 23 9.72 -12.61 13.71
N GLY A 24 8.91 -11.72 13.13
CA GLY A 24 9.39 -10.45 12.60
C GLY A 24 9.82 -9.48 13.71
N GLU A 25 10.72 -8.57 13.36
CA GLU A 25 11.19 -7.49 14.24
C GLU A 25 11.10 -6.14 13.51
N VAL A 26 9.87 -5.69 13.23
CA VAL A 26 9.62 -4.39 12.57
C VAL A 26 8.80 -3.47 13.46
N ASP A 27 8.98 -2.15 13.34
CA ASP A 27 8.12 -1.18 14.03
C ASP A 27 6.84 -0.93 13.21
N ALA A 28 5.73 -1.50 13.69
CA ALA A 28 4.43 -1.37 13.04
C ALA A 28 3.93 0.09 12.96
N ASN A 29 4.24 0.93 13.97
CA ASN A 29 3.82 2.33 13.99
C ASN A 29 4.63 3.17 13.00
N ALA A 30 5.94 2.90 12.91
CA ALA A 30 6.79 3.54 11.92
C ALA A 30 6.35 3.16 10.49
N ILE A 31 6.03 1.89 10.26
CA ILE A 31 5.48 1.42 8.98
C ILE A 31 4.15 2.10 8.66
N ALA A 32 3.22 2.17 9.62
CA ALA A 32 1.93 2.83 9.43
C ALA A 32 2.13 4.31 9.06
N THR A 33 3.06 4.99 9.75
CA THR A 33 3.36 6.40 9.49
C THR A 33 3.96 6.57 8.10
N ALA A 34 4.94 5.76 7.70
CA ALA A 34 5.52 5.80 6.37
C ALA A 34 4.46 5.51 5.28
N ALA A 35 3.55 4.57 5.51
CA ALA A 35 2.45 4.24 4.61
C ALA A 35 1.48 5.42 4.37
N LEU A 36 1.28 6.31 5.36
CA LEU A 36 0.47 7.52 5.17
C LEU A 36 1.06 8.46 4.10
N TYR A 37 2.37 8.41 3.89
CA TYR A 37 3.10 9.28 2.98
C TYR A 37 3.52 8.59 1.67
N HIS A 38 3.16 7.32 1.44
CA HIS A 38 3.73 6.54 0.34
C HIS A 38 3.44 7.09 -1.07
N ASP A 39 2.28 7.74 -1.24
CA ASP A 39 1.86 8.41 -2.48
C ASP A 39 1.97 9.94 -2.42
N ILE A 40 2.70 10.50 -1.46
CA ILE A 40 2.72 11.96 -1.28
C ILE A 40 3.22 12.69 -2.53
N THR A 41 4.06 12.06 -3.35
CA THR A 41 4.56 12.63 -4.61
C THR A 41 3.46 12.88 -5.63
N GLU A 42 2.31 12.19 -5.54
CA GLU A 42 1.17 12.36 -6.45
C GLU A 42 0.54 13.74 -6.37
N VAL A 43 0.79 14.51 -5.31
CA VAL A 43 0.40 15.92 -5.24
C VAL A 43 1.08 16.77 -6.32
N ILE A 44 2.28 16.35 -6.77
CA ILE A 44 3.04 17.00 -7.85
C ILE A 44 2.86 16.23 -9.16
N THR A 45 3.02 14.91 -9.13
CA THR A 45 3.07 14.09 -10.35
C THR A 45 1.70 13.80 -10.95
N GLY A 46 0.64 13.92 -10.15
CA GLY A 46 -0.64 13.27 -10.42
C GLY A 46 -0.54 11.74 -10.27
N ASP A 47 -1.69 11.10 -10.09
CA ASP A 47 -1.82 9.65 -10.16
C ASP A 47 -1.56 9.17 -11.60
N LEU A 48 -0.69 8.18 -11.74
CA LEU A 48 -0.41 7.53 -13.01
C LEU A 48 -0.89 6.08 -12.95
N PRO A 49 -1.85 5.67 -13.80
CA PRO A 49 -2.35 4.31 -13.80
C PRO A 49 -1.24 3.26 -13.91
N THR A 50 -1.30 2.24 -13.07
CA THR A 50 -0.32 1.15 -12.98
C THR A 50 0.07 0.56 -14.35
N PRO A 51 -0.87 0.29 -15.29
CA PRO A 51 -0.52 -0.27 -16.60
C PRO A 51 0.37 0.66 -17.43
N ILE A 52 0.27 1.97 -17.25
CA ILE A 52 1.10 2.96 -17.93
C ILE A 52 2.46 3.07 -17.24
N LYS A 53 2.49 3.14 -15.91
CA LYS A 53 3.73 3.23 -15.09
C LYS A 53 4.71 2.10 -15.41
N TYR A 54 4.20 0.90 -15.72
CA TYR A 54 5.00 -0.29 -16.01
C TYR A 54 4.99 -0.72 -17.49
N HIS A 55 4.56 0.15 -18.41
CA HIS A 55 4.43 -0.20 -19.84
C HIS A 55 5.78 -0.51 -20.52
N SER A 56 6.86 0.14 -20.09
CA SER A 56 8.22 -0.15 -20.58
C SER A 56 9.28 0.26 -19.55
N ASP A 57 10.46 -0.35 -19.64
CA ASP A 57 11.61 0.01 -18.79
C ASP A 57 11.98 1.49 -18.89
N ALA A 58 11.83 2.07 -20.08
CA ALA A 58 12.12 3.49 -20.32
C ALA A 58 11.13 4.39 -19.55
N ILE A 59 9.83 4.08 -19.62
CA ILE A 59 8.79 4.82 -18.90
C ILE A 59 8.97 4.67 -17.39
N CYS A 60 9.21 3.45 -16.91
CA CYS A 60 9.41 3.16 -15.49
C CYS A 60 10.62 3.95 -14.93
N LYS A 61 11.74 3.99 -15.65
CA LYS A 61 12.91 4.78 -15.23
C LYS A 61 12.63 6.28 -15.23
N ALA A 62 11.99 6.80 -16.27
CA ALA A 62 11.65 8.22 -16.35
C ALA A 62 10.70 8.62 -15.21
N TYR A 63 9.70 7.80 -14.92
CA TYR A 63 8.75 8.08 -13.86
C TYR A 63 9.40 8.04 -12.48
N LYS A 64 10.28 7.08 -12.20
CA LYS A 64 11.04 7.06 -10.95
C LYS A 64 11.88 8.31 -10.75
N GLN A 65 12.47 8.87 -11.81
CA GLN A 65 13.22 10.13 -11.73
C GLN A 65 12.29 11.31 -11.39
N ILE A 66 11.08 11.32 -11.94
CA ILE A 66 10.07 12.33 -11.63
C ILE A 66 9.61 12.20 -10.16
N GLU A 67 9.33 10.99 -9.68
CA GLU A 67 8.99 10.74 -8.26
C GLU A 67 10.11 11.22 -7.34
N GLN A 68 11.36 10.84 -7.61
CA GLN A 68 12.52 11.30 -6.82
C GLN A 68 12.64 12.82 -6.79
N GLN A 69 12.45 13.50 -7.92
CA GLN A 69 12.47 14.96 -7.95
C GLN A 69 11.33 15.56 -7.11
N ALA A 70 10.12 15.00 -7.21
CA ALA A 70 8.97 15.42 -6.41
C ALA A 70 9.22 15.22 -4.90
N GLU A 71 9.85 14.13 -4.47
CA GLU A 71 10.24 13.91 -3.07
C GLU A 71 11.13 15.07 -2.55
N HIS A 72 12.14 15.45 -3.32
CA HIS A 72 13.06 16.54 -2.93
C HIS A 72 12.36 17.90 -2.89
N GLU A 73 11.48 18.18 -3.86
CA GLU A 73 10.71 19.42 -3.90
C GLU A 73 9.78 19.53 -2.69
N LEU A 74 9.06 18.45 -2.35
CA LEU A 74 8.17 18.41 -1.18
C LEU A 74 8.92 18.67 0.12
N LEU A 75 10.08 18.05 0.29
CA LEU A 75 10.91 18.26 1.49
C LEU A 75 11.46 19.70 1.56
N ALA A 76 11.79 20.31 0.43
CA ALA A 76 12.27 21.69 0.40
C ALA A 76 11.20 22.71 0.84
N LEU A 77 9.91 22.40 0.67
CA LEU A 77 8.79 23.22 1.12
C LEU A 77 8.62 23.24 2.65
N LEU A 78 9.16 22.25 3.36
CA LEU A 78 9.05 22.16 4.81
C LEU A 78 9.99 23.15 5.52
N PRO A 79 9.60 23.66 6.69
CA PRO A 79 10.50 24.35 7.61
C PRO A 79 11.73 23.50 7.92
N GLU A 80 12.92 24.12 7.94
CA GLU A 80 14.21 23.42 8.04
C GLU A 80 14.26 22.39 9.18
N GLN A 81 13.71 22.73 10.34
CA GLN A 81 13.71 21.88 11.53
C GLN A 81 12.89 20.59 11.38
N LEU A 82 11.91 20.55 10.46
CA LEU A 82 11.06 19.37 10.24
C LEU A 82 11.56 18.49 9.08
N ARG A 83 12.49 18.99 8.27
CA ARG A 83 12.90 18.29 7.03
C ARG A 83 13.43 16.89 7.32
N ALA A 84 14.26 16.73 8.35
CA ALA A 84 14.84 15.44 8.69
C ALA A 84 13.78 14.42 9.14
N ASP A 85 12.74 14.85 9.86
CA ASP A 85 11.66 13.96 10.32
C ASP A 85 10.85 13.42 9.14
N PHE A 86 10.54 14.29 8.17
CA PHE A 86 9.79 13.90 6.97
C PHE A 86 10.65 13.19 5.93
N ASP A 87 11.95 13.46 5.89
CA ASP A 87 12.88 12.83 4.96
C ASP A 87 12.88 11.31 5.10
N ALA A 88 12.82 10.82 6.35
CA ALA A 88 12.71 9.40 6.68
C ALA A 88 11.37 8.76 6.29
N LEU A 89 10.35 9.56 5.97
CA LEU A 89 9.01 9.11 5.60
C LEU A 89 8.73 9.24 4.10
N VAL A 90 9.23 10.32 3.48
CA VAL A 90 8.93 10.70 2.09
C VAL A 90 9.91 10.07 1.12
N ARG A 91 11.22 10.04 1.44
CA ARG A 91 12.20 9.47 0.51
C ARG A 91 12.16 7.97 0.55
N GLN A 92 11.72 7.34 -0.55
CA GLN A 92 11.70 5.89 -0.64
C GLN A 92 13.08 5.31 -0.32
N GLU A 93 14.17 5.92 -0.79
CA GLU A 93 15.53 5.40 -0.55
C GLU A 93 15.91 5.26 0.93
N GLN A 94 15.35 6.08 1.83
CA GLN A 94 15.65 6.06 3.25
C GLN A 94 14.86 5.00 4.03
N LEU A 95 13.74 4.52 3.48
CA LEU A 95 12.92 3.52 4.15
C LEU A 95 13.63 2.14 4.18
N PRO A 96 13.60 1.44 5.33
CA PRO A 96 14.07 0.06 5.41
C PRO A 96 13.38 -0.83 4.38
N GLU A 97 14.11 -1.76 3.78
CA GLU A 97 13.57 -2.64 2.74
C GLU A 97 12.36 -3.46 3.22
N ALA A 98 12.40 -3.94 4.47
CA ALA A 98 11.27 -4.63 5.07
C ALA A 98 10.00 -3.75 5.14
N TYR A 99 10.14 -2.45 5.34
CA TYR A 99 9.01 -1.52 5.44
C TYR A 99 8.40 -1.32 4.06
N LYS A 100 9.25 -1.08 3.04
CA LYS A 100 8.82 -0.99 1.63
C LYS A 100 8.04 -2.22 1.19
N GLN A 101 8.54 -3.40 1.53
CA GLN A 101 7.88 -4.66 1.17
C GLN A 101 6.50 -4.81 1.82
N ILE A 102 6.35 -4.39 3.08
CA ILE A 102 5.04 -4.42 3.77
C ILE A 102 4.09 -3.38 3.19
N ILE A 103 4.55 -2.15 2.96
CA ILE A 103 3.73 -1.06 2.39
C ILE A 103 3.25 -1.44 0.98
N LYS A 104 4.14 -1.97 0.14
CA LYS A 104 3.80 -2.42 -1.22
C LYS A 104 2.80 -3.59 -1.22
N ALA A 105 2.84 -4.45 -0.21
CA ALA A 105 1.84 -5.50 -0.07
C ALA A 105 0.49 -4.92 0.37
N ALA A 106 0.51 -3.98 1.33
CA ALA A 106 -0.69 -3.30 1.80
C ALA A 106 -1.39 -2.50 0.69
N ASP A 107 -0.64 -1.79 -0.15
CA ASP A 107 -1.13 -1.07 -1.33
C ASP A 107 -1.91 -2.02 -2.26
N LYS A 108 -1.30 -3.13 -2.67
CA LYS A 108 -1.97 -4.15 -3.51
C LYS A 108 -3.24 -4.72 -2.86
N ILE A 109 -3.22 -4.94 -1.54
CA ILE A 109 -4.38 -5.44 -0.82
C ILE A 109 -5.50 -4.39 -0.79
N SER A 110 -5.20 -3.11 -0.51
CA SER A 110 -6.19 -2.02 -0.58
C SER A 110 -6.80 -1.94 -1.97
N ALA A 111 -5.98 -1.94 -3.02
CA ALA A 111 -6.45 -1.95 -4.41
C ALA A 111 -7.35 -3.16 -4.70
N TYR A 112 -7.00 -4.35 -4.21
CA TYR A 112 -7.81 -5.55 -4.37
C TYR A 112 -9.17 -5.43 -3.66
N LEU A 113 -9.18 -4.97 -2.40
CA LEU A 113 -10.41 -4.77 -1.63
C LEU A 113 -11.32 -3.73 -2.28
N LYS A 114 -10.75 -2.67 -2.85
CA LYS A 114 -11.49 -1.70 -3.65
C LYS A 114 -12.14 -2.34 -4.87
N CYS A 115 -11.40 -3.17 -5.62
CA CYS A 115 -11.96 -3.89 -6.76
C CYS A 115 -13.12 -4.81 -6.33
N GLN A 116 -12.99 -5.52 -5.20
CA GLN A 116 -14.06 -6.37 -4.67
C GLN A 116 -15.31 -5.56 -4.29
N ALA A 117 -15.12 -4.38 -3.69
CA ALA A 117 -16.23 -3.48 -3.36
C ALA A 117 -16.98 -2.98 -4.60
N GLU A 118 -16.24 -2.59 -5.65
CA GLU A 118 -16.81 -2.16 -6.93
C GLU A 118 -17.59 -3.28 -7.63
N LEU A 119 -17.02 -4.50 -7.67
CA LEU A 119 -17.71 -5.67 -8.22
C LEU A 119 -19.01 -5.98 -7.47
N LYS A 120 -18.99 -5.88 -6.13
CA LYS A 120 -20.19 -6.04 -5.30
C LYS A 120 -21.23 -4.94 -5.55
N ALA A 121 -20.81 -3.74 -5.92
CA ALA A 121 -21.68 -2.66 -6.34
C ALA A 121 -22.21 -2.83 -7.79
N GLY A 122 -21.78 -3.87 -8.51
CA GLY A 122 -22.21 -4.18 -9.87
C GLY A 122 -21.33 -3.57 -10.96
N ASN A 123 -20.19 -2.97 -10.62
CA ASN A 123 -19.27 -2.39 -11.59
C ASN A 123 -18.29 -3.44 -12.13
N GLN A 124 -18.60 -3.99 -13.30
CA GLN A 124 -17.81 -5.06 -13.91
C GLN A 124 -16.48 -4.58 -14.55
N GLU A 125 -16.24 -3.27 -14.66
CA GLU A 125 -14.96 -2.76 -15.20
C GLU A 125 -13.75 -3.18 -14.35
N PHE A 126 -13.98 -3.55 -13.09
CA PHE A 126 -12.96 -3.98 -12.13
C PHE A 126 -12.64 -5.48 -12.16
N GLU A 127 -13.32 -6.29 -12.99
CA GLU A 127 -13.17 -7.75 -12.99
C GLU A 127 -11.72 -8.17 -13.32
N LEU A 128 -11.17 -7.64 -14.42
CA LEU A 128 -9.80 -7.96 -14.84
C LEU A 128 -8.76 -7.50 -13.81
N ALA A 129 -8.94 -6.31 -13.23
CA ALA A 129 -8.04 -5.79 -12.21
C ALA A 129 -8.07 -6.64 -10.93
N ALA A 130 -9.27 -7.08 -10.51
CA ALA A 130 -9.45 -7.96 -9.36
C ALA A 130 -8.73 -9.30 -9.55
N GLU A 131 -8.84 -9.92 -10.73
CA GLU A 131 -8.18 -11.19 -11.04
C GLU A 131 -6.65 -11.06 -11.05
N GLN A 132 -6.13 -10.00 -11.65
CA GLN A 132 -4.70 -9.72 -11.69
C GLN A 132 -4.13 -9.50 -10.28
N LEU A 133 -4.80 -8.68 -9.46
CA LEU A 133 -4.38 -8.43 -8.08
C LEU A 133 -4.50 -9.68 -7.21
N ALA A 134 -5.58 -10.46 -7.35
CA ALA A 134 -5.73 -11.74 -6.66
C ALA A 134 -4.58 -12.70 -6.96
N THR A 135 -4.16 -12.78 -8.23
CA THR A 135 -3.03 -13.61 -8.65
C THR A 135 -1.73 -13.13 -8.01
N LEU A 136 -1.44 -11.82 -8.06
CA LEU A 136 -0.25 -11.23 -7.47
C LEU A 136 -0.18 -11.43 -5.95
N ILE A 137 -1.32 -11.35 -5.26
CA ILE A 137 -1.42 -11.56 -3.82
C ILE A 137 -1.24 -13.04 -3.47
N THR A 138 -1.84 -13.95 -4.24
CA THR A 138 -1.75 -15.40 -4.02
C THR A 138 -0.33 -15.93 -4.27
N GLN A 139 0.42 -15.28 -5.16
CA GLN A 139 1.83 -15.58 -5.44
C GLN A 139 2.79 -14.93 -4.42
N SER A 140 2.29 -14.17 -3.44
CA SER A 140 3.14 -13.55 -2.44
C SER A 140 3.83 -14.59 -1.56
N GLU A 141 5.14 -14.49 -1.43
CA GLU A 141 5.95 -15.32 -0.53
C GLU A 141 5.94 -14.80 0.92
N GLN A 142 5.28 -13.66 1.17
CA GLN A 142 5.19 -13.05 2.50
C GLN A 142 4.14 -13.78 3.35
N PRO A 143 4.53 -14.45 4.46
CA PRO A 143 3.58 -15.22 5.26
C PRO A 143 2.54 -14.34 5.96
N GLU A 144 2.88 -13.10 6.31
CA GLU A 144 1.93 -12.13 6.86
C GLU A 144 0.80 -11.74 5.89
N VAL A 145 1.10 -11.72 4.58
CA VAL A 145 0.11 -11.43 3.53
C VAL A 145 -0.84 -12.62 3.38
N VAL A 146 -0.29 -13.83 3.30
CA VAL A 146 -1.10 -15.06 3.22
C VAL A 146 -2.03 -15.17 4.42
N PHE A 147 -1.51 -14.92 5.62
CA PHE A 147 -2.33 -14.90 6.84
C PHE A 147 -3.43 -13.84 6.77
N PHE A 148 -3.11 -12.61 6.36
CA PHE A 148 -4.09 -11.53 6.25
C PHE A 148 -5.24 -11.91 5.32
N MET A 149 -4.90 -12.46 4.15
CA MET A 149 -5.89 -12.85 3.15
C MET A 149 -6.78 -14.02 3.60
N GLN A 150 -6.26 -14.90 4.45
CA GLN A 150 -7.06 -16.00 5.02
C GLN A 150 -7.96 -15.52 6.17
N ALA A 151 -7.46 -14.63 7.03
CA ALA A 151 -8.15 -14.23 8.27
C ALA A 151 -9.10 -13.03 8.09
N PHE A 152 -8.75 -12.05 7.25
CA PHE A 152 -9.46 -10.77 7.17
C PHE A 152 -10.23 -10.59 5.86
N ALA A 153 -9.61 -10.91 4.71
CA ALA A 153 -10.21 -10.62 3.40
C ALA A 153 -11.63 -11.18 3.18
N PRO A 154 -11.99 -12.41 3.63
CA PRO A 154 -13.36 -12.92 3.48
C PRO A 154 -14.39 -12.05 4.21
N SER A 155 -14.01 -11.47 5.34
CA SER A 155 -14.88 -10.64 6.18
C SER A 155 -15.04 -9.22 5.63
N CYS A 156 -14.03 -8.69 4.93
CA CYS A 156 -14.09 -7.36 4.30
C CYS A 156 -15.21 -7.25 3.25
N GLY A 157 -15.64 -8.37 2.65
CA GLY A 157 -16.75 -8.42 1.69
C GLY A 157 -18.15 -8.54 2.34
N LEU A 158 -18.25 -8.75 3.65
CA LEU A 158 -19.52 -8.97 4.33
C LEU A 158 -20.27 -7.66 4.61
N THR A 159 -21.60 -7.75 4.76
CA THR A 159 -22.38 -6.66 5.36
C THR A 159 -22.19 -6.67 6.89
N LEU A 160 -22.64 -5.60 7.57
CA LEU A 160 -22.62 -5.54 9.03
C LEU A 160 -23.35 -6.75 9.67
N ASP A 161 -24.50 -7.14 9.11
CA ASP A 161 -25.25 -8.32 9.54
C ASP A 161 -24.50 -9.63 9.27
N GLY A 162 -23.71 -9.68 8.19
CA GLY A 162 -22.84 -10.80 7.87
C GLY A 162 -21.68 -10.93 8.86
N LEU A 163 -21.07 -9.81 9.25
CA LEU A 163 -19.99 -9.77 10.25
C LEU A 163 -20.48 -10.23 11.62
N MET A 164 -21.66 -9.79 12.06
CA MET A 164 -22.21 -10.15 13.38
C MET A 164 -22.63 -11.63 13.51
N LYS A 165 -22.65 -12.40 12.42
CA LYS A 165 -22.94 -13.85 12.44
C LYS A 165 -21.70 -14.73 12.49
N THR A 166 -20.52 -14.16 12.28
CA THR A 166 -19.23 -14.88 12.24
C THR A 166 -18.55 -14.91 13.62
N TYR A 167 -19.08 -14.18 14.61
CA TYR A 167 -18.62 -14.12 16.00
C TYR A 167 -19.67 -14.67 16.97
#